data_AF-A0A926QI72-F1
#
_entry.id   AF-A0A926QI72-F1
#
_cell.length_a   1.000
_cell.length_b   1.000
_cell.length_c   1.000
_cell.angle_alpha   90.00
_cell.angle_beta   90.00
_cell.angle_gamma   90.00
#
_symmetry.space_group_name_H-M   'P 1'
#
loop_
_entity.id
_entity.type
_entity.pdbx_description
1 polymer ?
#
loop_
_entity_poly.entity_id
_entity_poly.type
_entity_poly.pdbx_seq_one_letter_code
_entity_poly.pdbx_strand_id
1 'polypeptide(L)'
;MRKQVLRILSAAAITAMLTLPSMVSAAEEKPPESPTTEAAPPSPVPLKPSNIKLETAGSFTSLQVGSTIYVYDDQGQIFQTKGDNQNGSLKDHFTLPYGPEQVPFILVKNSKNGLMVFSDIWPEFTKNNANKANDFVEAYDSGRVFYSPQTKIVSKTSHHYAEQSDKEVVVYTANDFTDLKKGHHESFRVEGKLRGLILYDCCPYVVVENSKNELAVYHAGEKGAVQVGTIDL
;
A
#
# COMPACT_ATOMS: atom_id res chain seq x y z
N MET A 1 -42.01 -13.78 25.75
CA MET A 1 -43.06 -12.73 25.63
C MET A 1 -42.42 -11.45 25.11
N ARG A 2 -43.07 -10.84 24.10
CA ARG A 2 -42.90 -9.53 23.42
C ARG A 2 -42.18 -8.44 24.25
N LYS A 3 -41.40 -7.51 23.66
CA LYS A 3 -41.82 -6.57 22.60
C LYS A 3 -40.66 -6.06 21.73
N GLN A 4 -40.91 -6.04 20.42
CA GLN A 4 -40.26 -5.20 19.41
C GLN A 4 -40.64 -3.73 19.62
N VAL A 5 -39.72 -2.81 19.30
CA VAL A 5 -40.07 -1.47 18.81
C VAL A 5 -39.20 -1.16 17.60
N LEU A 6 -39.89 -1.05 16.47
CA LEU A 6 -39.43 -0.61 15.16
C LEU A 6 -39.88 0.85 14.97
N ARG A 7 -39.00 1.75 14.51
CA ARG A 7 -39.35 3.06 13.91
C ARG A 7 -38.28 3.36 12.84
N ILE A 8 -38.54 3.05 11.57
CA ILE A 8 -39.15 3.90 10.52
C ILE A 8 -38.27 5.10 10.11
N LEU A 9 -37.60 4.91 8.97
CA LEU A 9 -37.42 5.77 7.78
C LEU A 9 -37.43 7.30 7.95
N SER A 10 -36.41 7.94 7.38
CA SER A 10 -36.61 9.09 6.47
C SER A 10 -35.40 9.21 5.52
N ALA A 11 -35.68 8.99 4.24
CA ALA A 11 -34.79 9.27 3.13
C ALA A 11 -34.77 10.78 2.85
N ALA A 12 -33.60 11.33 2.58
CA ALA A 12 -33.45 12.65 1.97
C ALA A 12 -32.51 12.52 0.77
N ALA A 13 -33.11 12.34 -0.40
CA ALA A 13 -32.47 12.60 -1.67
C ALA A 13 -32.51 14.13 -1.89
N ILE A 14 -31.36 14.76 -2.12
CA ILE A 14 -31.32 16.13 -2.64
C ILE A 14 -30.51 16.13 -3.93
N THR A 15 -31.26 16.51 -4.95
CA THR A 15 -30.99 16.63 -6.37
C THR A 15 -29.83 17.56 -6.71
N ALA A 16 -29.00 17.14 -7.66
CA ALA A 16 -27.99 17.95 -8.33
C ALA A 16 -28.64 19.07 -9.15
N MET A 17 -28.09 20.29 -9.07
CA MET A 17 -28.27 21.31 -10.10
C MET A 17 -26.90 21.79 -10.58
N LEU A 18 -26.51 21.28 -11.75
CA LEU A 18 -25.54 21.91 -12.62
C LEU A 18 -26.15 23.19 -13.20
N THR A 19 -25.50 24.32 -12.98
CA THR A 19 -25.75 25.55 -13.72
C THR A 19 -24.44 26.07 -14.31
N LEU A 20 -24.26 25.83 -15.61
CA LEU A 20 -23.32 26.57 -16.45
C LEU A 20 -24.08 27.74 -17.08
N PRO A 21 -23.58 28.98 -17.00
CA PRO A 21 -23.95 30.01 -17.96
C PRO A 21 -23.09 29.90 -19.21
N SER A 22 -23.78 29.65 -20.32
CA SER A 22 -23.32 29.81 -21.69
C SER A 22 -22.80 31.23 -21.97
N MET A 23 -21.81 31.28 -22.86
CA MET A 23 -21.28 32.51 -23.47
C MET A 23 -22.36 33.35 -24.15
N VAL A 24 -22.15 34.67 -24.24
CA VAL A 24 -22.46 35.49 -25.42
C VAL A 24 -21.80 36.88 -25.32
N SER A 25 -21.01 37.16 -26.36
CA SER A 25 -20.82 38.43 -27.09
C SER A 25 -20.34 39.69 -26.39
N ALA A 26 -19.18 40.17 -26.82
CA ALA A 26 -19.10 41.49 -27.45
C ALA A 26 -17.99 41.46 -28.52
N ALA A 27 -18.41 41.60 -29.77
CA ALA A 27 -17.55 41.89 -30.90
C ALA A 27 -17.01 43.31 -30.76
N GLU A 28 -15.69 43.47 -30.85
CA GLU A 28 -15.05 44.75 -31.12
C GLU A 28 -14.34 44.62 -32.47
N GLU A 29 -14.89 45.32 -33.45
CA GLU A 29 -14.47 45.37 -34.84
C GLU A 29 -13.16 46.18 -34.95
N LYS A 30 -12.10 45.56 -35.49
CA LYS A 30 -10.82 46.22 -35.78
C LYS A 30 -10.39 45.90 -37.24
N PRO A 31 -9.77 46.84 -37.97
CA PRO A 31 -9.68 46.82 -39.44
C PRO A 31 -8.75 45.74 -40.01
N PRO A 32 -8.83 45.43 -41.32
CA PRO A 32 -8.24 44.23 -41.90
C PRO A 32 -6.72 44.37 -42.05
N GLU A 33 -5.98 43.54 -41.31
CA GLU A 33 -4.58 43.23 -41.61
C GLU A 33 -4.50 41.93 -42.41
N SER A 34 -3.57 41.92 -43.37
CA SER A 34 -3.27 40.90 -44.38
C SER A 34 -3.27 39.44 -43.89
N PRO A 35 -3.57 38.46 -44.75
CA PRO A 35 -3.72 37.06 -44.34
C PRO A 35 -2.37 36.46 -43.93
N THR A 36 -2.17 36.31 -42.62
CA THR A 36 -1.18 35.40 -42.07
C THR A 36 -1.78 33.99 -42.10
N THR A 37 -1.03 33.07 -42.71
CA THR A 37 -1.35 31.66 -42.78
C THR A 37 -1.40 31.08 -41.35
N GLU A 38 -2.59 30.96 -40.79
CA GLU A 38 -2.82 30.35 -39.49
C GLU A 38 -2.46 28.86 -39.60
N ALA A 39 -1.30 28.50 -39.04
CA ALA A 39 -0.86 27.12 -38.94
C ALA A 39 -1.91 26.35 -38.13
N ALA A 40 -2.43 25.27 -38.73
CA ALA A 40 -3.41 24.41 -38.08
C ALA A 40 -2.93 24.01 -36.67
N PRO A 41 -3.84 23.98 -35.67
CA PRO A 41 -3.49 23.55 -34.33
C PRO A 41 -2.87 22.14 -34.40
N PRO A 42 -1.76 21.89 -33.68
CA PRO A 42 -1.13 20.58 -33.70
C PRO A 42 -2.16 19.53 -33.30
N SER A 43 -2.30 18.51 -34.15
CA SER A 43 -3.17 17.37 -33.84
C SER A 43 -2.82 16.83 -32.45
N PRO A 44 -3.81 16.55 -31.59
CA PRO A 44 -3.55 16.05 -30.25
C PRO A 44 -2.72 14.77 -30.37
N VAL A 45 -1.49 14.82 -29.86
CA VAL A 45 -0.63 13.66 -29.77
C VAL A 45 -1.35 12.63 -28.90
N PRO A 46 -1.65 11.42 -29.39
CA PRO A 46 -2.25 10.39 -28.57
C PRO A 46 -1.36 10.15 -27.36
N LEU A 47 -1.88 10.37 -26.15
CA LEU A 47 -1.17 10.02 -24.93
C LEU A 47 -0.86 8.53 -25.00
N LYS A 48 0.43 8.21 -25.13
CA LYS A 48 0.92 6.82 -25.06
C LYS A 48 0.32 6.20 -23.81
N PRO A 49 -0.31 5.01 -23.87
CA PRO A 49 -0.90 4.41 -22.69
C PRO A 49 0.17 4.36 -21.60
N SER A 50 -0.04 5.15 -20.56
CA SER A 50 0.69 4.98 -19.32
C SER A 50 0.53 3.51 -18.93
N ASN A 51 1.59 2.86 -18.46
CA ASN A 51 1.47 1.52 -17.90
C ASN A 51 0.48 1.61 -16.73
N ILE A 52 -0.79 1.28 -17.01
CA ILE A 52 -1.87 1.28 -16.05
C ILE A 52 -2.11 -0.17 -15.63
N LYS A 53 -2.01 -0.43 -14.33
CA LYS A 53 -2.31 -1.73 -13.72
C LYS A 53 -3.30 -1.48 -12.59
N LEU A 54 -4.35 -2.30 -12.51
CA LEU A 54 -5.32 -2.26 -11.44
C LEU A 54 -5.31 -3.62 -10.73
N GLU A 55 -5.20 -3.62 -9.42
CA GLU A 55 -5.30 -4.83 -8.59
C GLU A 55 -6.17 -4.56 -7.36
N THR A 56 -6.85 -5.59 -6.90
CA THR A 56 -7.78 -5.50 -5.77
C THR A 56 -7.51 -6.62 -4.79
N ALA A 57 -7.52 -6.32 -3.50
CA ALA A 57 -7.46 -7.29 -2.42
C ALA A 57 -8.37 -6.86 -1.28
N GLY A 58 -9.28 -7.75 -0.86
CA GLY A 58 -10.32 -7.41 0.11
C GLY A 58 -11.17 -6.21 -0.36
N SER A 59 -11.27 -5.19 0.47
CA SER A 59 -12.00 -3.94 0.17
C SER A 59 -11.12 -2.85 -0.44
N PHE A 60 -9.88 -3.16 -0.80
CA PHE A 60 -8.89 -2.18 -1.24
C PHE A 60 -8.58 -2.31 -2.73
N THR A 61 -8.21 -1.19 -3.35
CA THR A 61 -7.79 -1.13 -4.76
C THR A 61 -6.44 -0.42 -4.89
N SER A 62 -5.55 -0.97 -5.72
CA SER A 62 -4.31 -0.31 -6.12
C SER A 62 -4.32 0.00 -7.60
N LEU A 63 -3.95 1.22 -7.96
CA LEU A 63 -3.82 1.71 -9.33
C LEU A 63 -2.36 2.11 -9.57
N GLN A 64 -1.68 1.45 -10.49
CA GLN A 64 -0.40 1.91 -11.01
C GLN A 64 -0.64 2.86 -12.19
N VAL A 65 0.04 3.99 -12.21
CA VAL A 65 0.13 4.90 -13.36
C VAL A 65 1.61 5.22 -13.60
N GLY A 66 2.18 4.67 -14.67
CA GLY A 66 3.62 4.79 -14.90
C GLY A 66 4.39 3.98 -13.86
N SER A 67 5.20 4.63 -13.02
CA SER A 67 5.93 4.00 -11.90
C SER A 67 5.34 4.32 -10.53
N THR A 68 4.31 5.16 -10.48
CA THR A 68 3.64 5.55 -9.25
C THR A 68 2.46 4.61 -9.01
N ILE A 69 2.29 4.16 -7.79
CA ILE A 69 1.20 3.28 -7.39
C ILE A 69 0.39 4.00 -6.31
N TYR A 70 -0.92 4.03 -6.47
CA TYR A 70 -1.90 4.65 -5.59
C TYR A 70 -2.75 3.54 -4.97
N VAL A 71 -3.10 3.65 -3.69
CA VAL A 71 -3.92 2.66 -2.97
C VAL A 71 -5.12 3.37 -2.37
N TYR A 72 -6.29 2.74 -2.50
CA TYR A 72 -7.61 3.28 -2.17
C TYR A 72 -8.44 2.28 -1.36
N ASP A 73 -9.33 2.82 -0.53
CA ASP A 73 -10.52 2.16 0.01
C ASP A 73 -11.81 2.83 -0.50
N ASP A 74 -12.94 2.59 0.17
CA ASP A 74 -14.23 3.20 -0.15
C ASP A 74 -14.36 4.66 0.32
N GLN A 75 -13.49 5.14 1.21
CA GLN A 75 -13.43 6.52 1.67
C GLN A 75 -12.52 7.39 0.81
N GLY A 76 -11.57 6.79 0.10
CA GLY A 76 -10.73 7.48 -0.87
C GLY A 76 -9.31 6.92 -0.91
N GLN A 77 -8.36 7.80 -1.21
CA GLN A 77 -6.95 7.42 -1.33
C GLN A 77 -6.30 7.29 0.05
N ILE A 78 -5.65 6.16 0.30
CA ILE A 78 -4.96 5.86 1.55
C ILE A 78 -3.50 6.29 1.44
N PHE A 79 -2.78 5.78 0.44
CA PHE A 79 -1.38 6.11 0.21
C PHE A 79 -0.94 5.96 -1.25
N GLN A 80 0.29 6.37 -1.54
CA GLN A 80 0.90 6.24 -2.86
C GLN A 80 2.42 6.14 -2.72
N THR A 81 3.08 5.48 -3.67
CA THR A 81 4.55 5.50 -3.75
C THR A 81 5.05 6.86 -4.17
N LYS A 82 6.18 7.31 -3.61
CA LYS A 82 6.77 8.61 -3.93
C LYS A 82 8.29 8.53 -4.13
N GLY A 83 8.75 9.15 -5.20
CA GLY A 83 10.17 9.30 -5.51
C GLY A 83 10.86 7.99 -5.92
N ASP A 84 12.11 8.12 -6.33
CA ASP A 84 12.93 7.04 -6.90
C ASP A 84 13.12 5.82 -5.99
N ASN A 85 12.97 5.99 -4.68
CA ASN A 85 13.20 4.92 -3.72
C ASN A 85 11.98 4.02 -3.52
N GLN A 86 10.78 4.50 -3.86
CA GLN A 86 9.53 3.75 -3.69
C GLN A 86 8.88 3.40 -5.04
N ASN A 87 8.97 4.29 -6.02
CA ASN A 87 8.37 4.09 -7.34
C ASN A 87 8.93 2.84 -8.03
N GLY A 88 8.09 2.14 -8.78
CA GLY A 88 8.47 0.90 -9.44
C GLY A 88 7.30 0.22 -10.14
N SER A 89 7.45 -1.08 -10.39
CA SER A 89 6.38 -1.90 -10.94
C SER A 89 5.61 -2.58 -9.80
N LEU A 90 4.29 -2.43 -9.78
CA LEU A 90 3.40 -3.19 -8.90
C LEU A 90 3.50 -4.67 -9.27
N LYS A 91 3.88 -5.47 -8.29
CA LYS A 91 3.96 -6.93 -8.39
C LYS A 91 2.73 -7.58 -7.79
N ASP A 92 2.31 -7.10 -6.64
CA ASP A 92 1.17 -7.64 -5.92
C ASP A 92 0.47 -6.57 -5.08
N HIS A 93 -0.81 -6.76 -4.84
CA HIS A 93 -1.62 -6.07 -3.86
C HIS A 93 -2.31 -7.13 -3.00
N PHE A 94 -2.00 -7.13 -1.72
CA PHE A 94 -2.50 -8.13 -0.77
C PHE A 94 -2.92 -7.47 0.54
N THR A 95 -3.73 -8.17 1.33
CA THR A 95 -4.13 -7.72 2.67
C THR A 95 -3.60 -8.66 3.73
N LEU A 96 -3.23 -8.11 4.88
CA LEU A 96 -2.89 -8.89 6.07
C LEU A 96 -3.78 -8.46 7.24
N PRO A 97 -4.13 -9.39 8.15
CA PRO A 97 -4.93 -9.07 9.32
C PRO A 97 -4.11 -8.32 10.37
N TYR A 98 -4.68 -7.31 11.00
CA TYR A 98 -4.14 -6.64 12.19
C TYR A 98 -5.27 -6.48 13.22
N GLY A 99 -5.30 -7.37 14.22
CA GLY A 99 -6.44 -7.47 15.13
C GLY A 99 -7.74 -7.79 14.36
N PRO A 100 -8.84 -7.03 14.54
CA PRO A 100 -10.08 -7.22 13.80
C PRO A 100 -10.05 -6.59 12.39
N GLU A 101 -9.00 -5.85 12.05
CA GLU A 101 -8.91 -5.07 10.81
C GLU A 101 -8.07 -5.79 9.73
N GLN A 102 -8.23 -5.35 8.48
CA GLN A 102 -7.35 -5.73 7.38
C GLN A 102 -6.56 -4.51 6.92
N VAL A 103 -5.28 -4.72 6.65
CA VAL A 103 -4.35 -3.67 6.24
C VAL A 103 -3.90 -3.95 4.81
N PRO A 104 -3.98 -2.97 3.89
CA PRO A 104 -3.55 -3.14 2.51
C PRO A 104 -2.04 -2.95 2.36
N PHE A 105 -1.41 -3.90 1.67
CA PHE A 105 0.00 -3.84 1.30
C PHE A 105 0.16 -3.91 -0.21
N ILE A 106 1.19 -3.25 -0.73
CA ILE A 106 1.65 -3.43 -2.10
C ILE A 106 3.08 -3.96 -2.11
N LEU A 107 3.36 -4.90 -3.02
CA LEU A 107 4.69 -5.34 -3.36
C LEU A 107 5.15 -4.61 -4.62
N VAL A 108 6.26 -3.88 -4.51
CA VAL A 108 6.78 -3.06 -5.61
C VAL A 108 8.17 -3.51 -5.97
N LYS A 109 8.39 -3.82 -7.25
CA LYS A 109 9.72 -4.03 -7.81
C LYS A 109 10.32 -2.67 -8.18
N ASN A 110 11.12 -2.14 -7.26
CA ASN A 110 11.96 -0.98 -7.47
C ASN A 110 13.28 -1.37 -8.14
N SER A 111 13.78 -0.53 -9.06
CA SER A 111 14.98 -0.81 -9.84
C SER A 111 16.27 -0.79 -9.02
N LYS A 112 16.36 0.07 -8.01
CA LYS A 112 17.52 0.23 -7.12
C LYS A 112 17.44 -0.70 -5.89
N ASN A 113 16.23 -0.82 -5.34
CA ASN A 113 16.01 -1.41 -4.02
C ASN A 113 15.47 -2.84 -4.05
N GLY A 114 15.10 -3.37 -5.21
CA GLY A 114 14.55 -4.72 -5.31
C GLY A 114 13.05 -4.77 -5.02
N LEU A 115 12.60 -5.86 -4.39
CA LEU A 115 11.20 -6.05 -4.02
C LEU A 115 10.95 -5.43 -2.63
N MET A 116 10.18 -4.35 -2.62
CA MET A 116 9.83 -3.60 -1.42
C MET A 116 8.34 -3.75 -1.11
N VAL A 117 8.02 -3.82 0.17
CA VAL A 117 6.63 -3.90 0.65
C VAL A 117 6.27 -2.57 1.28
N PHE A 118 5.13 -2.02 0.87
CA PHE A 118 4.61 -0.76 1.39
C PHE A 118 3.20 -0.91 1.94
N SER A 119 2.88 -0.12 2.97
CA SER A 119 1.54 0.06 3.54
C SER A 119 1.28 1.54 3.81
N ASP A 120 0.10 1.86 4.33
CA ASP A 120 -0.16 3.13 4.99
C ASP A 120 0.70 3.34 6.25
N ILE A 121 0.87 4.61 6.64
CA ILE A 121 1.55 4.95 7.88
C ILE A 121 0.64 4.63 9.06
N TRP A 122 1.14 3.88 10.05
CA TRP A 122 0.36 3.53 11.21
C TRP A 122 -0.26 4.77 11.89
N PRO A 123 -1.58 4.80 12.13
CA PRO A 123 -2.28 5.99 12.63
C PRO A 123 -1.72 6.58 13.95
N GLU A 124 -1.10 5.77 14.82
CA GLU A 124 -0.46 6.29 16.05
C GLU A 124 0.69 7.27 15.75
N PHE A 125 1.37 7.12 14.61
CA PHE A 125 2.42 8.06 14.17
C PHE A 125 1.87 9.40 13.66
N THR A 126 0.55 9.50 13.44
CA THR A 126 -0.12 10.72 12.96
C THR A 126 -0.91 11.43 14.07
N LYS A 127 -1.37 10.72 15.12
CA LYS A 127 -2.18 11.28 16.23
C LYS A 127 -1.57 12.49 16.96
N ASN A 128 -0.24 12.61 17.02
CA ASN A 128 0.44 13.72 17.70
C ASN A 128 1.10 14.74 16.75
N ASN A 129 0.83 14.66 15.44
CA ASN A 129 1.43 15.54 14.44
C ASN A 129 0.36 16.42 13.78
N ALA A 130 -0.05 17.48 14.46
CA ALA A 130 -0.99 18.49 13.95
C ALA A 130 -0.53 19.15 12.62
N ASN A 131 0.76 19.06 12.29
CA ASN A 131 1.34 19.57 11.04
C ASN A 131 1.22 18.61 9.85
N LYS A 132 0.68 17.40 10.04
CA LYS A 132 0.48 16.40 8.97
C LYS A 132 -0.92 16.41 8.36
N ALA A 133 -1.75 17.40 8.69
CA ALA A 133 -3.09 17.54 8.10
C ALA A 133 -3.08 17.66 6.55
N ASN A 134 -1.92 17.92 5.93
CA ASN A 134 -1.74 18.06 4.48
C ASN A 134 -0.71 17.08 3.87
N ASP A 135 -0.15 16.15 4.65
CA ASP A 135 0.96 15.27 4.23
C ASP A 135 0.53 13.79 4.10
N PHE A 136 -0.78 13.57 4.01
CA PHE A 136 -1.35 12.26 3.77
C PHE A 136 -0.97 11.81 2.37
N VAL A 137 -0.73 10.51 2.23
CA VAL A 137 -0.39 9.84 0.98
C VAL A 137 1.12 9.71 0.66
N GLU A 138 1.95 9.29 1.61
CA GLU A 138 3.21 8.62 1.25
C GLU A 138 3.22 7.20 1.84
N ALA A 139 3.54 6.23 0.98
CA ALA A 139 3.73 4.83 1.35
C ALA A 139 4.80 4.69 2.45
N TYR A 140 4.45 3.97 3.52
CA TYR A 140 5.38 3.54 4.55
C TYR A 140 6.12 2.28 4.10
N ASP A 141 7.45 2.32 4.18
CA ASP A 141 8.34 1.18 3.89
C ASP A 141 8.24 0.13 5.00
N SER A 142 7.35 -0.84 4.79
CA SER A 142 7.01 -1.92 5.71
C SER A 142 8.03 -3.05 5.68
N GLY A 143 8.82 -3.21 4.61
CA GLY A 143 9.83 -4.26 4.58
C GLY A 143 10.18 -4.73 3.18
N ARG A 144 10.67 -5.96 3.09
CA ARG A 144 11.21 -6.51 1.85
C ARG A 144 10.89 -7.98 1.66
N VAL A 145 10.74 -8.34 0.39
CA VAL A 145 10.70 -9.73 -0.10
C VAL A 145 11.91 -9.92 -1.00
N PHE A 146 12.38 -11.16 -1.15
CA PHE A 146 13.55 -11.51 -1.93
C PHE A 146 13.18 -12.60 -2.92
N TYR A 147 13.79 -12.60 -4.12
CA TYR A 147 13.61 -13.68 -5.10
C TYR A 147 14.29 -14.99 -4.69
N SER A 148 15.36 -14.89 -3.90
CA SER A 148 16.10 -16.05 -3.40
C SER A 148 15.94 -16.19 -1.87
N PRO A 149 16.08 -17.41 -1.35
CA PRO A 149 16.18 -17.64 0.09
C PRO A 149 17.25 -16.76 0.74
N GLN A 150 16.95 -16.27 1.95
CA GLN A 150 17.85 -15.47 2.77
C GLN A 150 18.25 -16.25 4.02
N THR A 151 19.45 -16.00 4.55
CA THR A 151 19.86 -16.58 5.84
C THR A 151 19.38 -15.73 7.01
N LYS A 152 19.30 -14.41 6.83
CA LYS A 152 18.84 -13.48 7.86
C LYS A 152 18.25 -12.22 7.22
N ILE A 153 17.16 -11.72 7.79
CA ILE A 153 16.55 -10.45 7.40
C ILE A 153 16.30 -9.65 8.68
N VAL A 154 16.85 -8.43 8.76
CA VAL A 154 16.64 -7.50 9.88
C VAL A 154 15.69 -6.42 9.41
N SER A 155 14.70 -6.09 10.26
CA SER A 155 13.77 -5.02 9.94
C SER A 155 14.45 -3.65 9.95
N LYS A 156 13.82 -2.66 9.31
CA LYS A 156 14.37 -1.29 9.21
C LYS A 156 14.72 -0.67 10.56
N THR A 157 13.93 -0.98 11.59
CA THR A 157 14.11 -0.46 12.95
C THR A 157 14.98 -1.37 13.83
N SER A 158 15.39 -2.54 13.33
CA SER A 158 16.17 -3.56 14.06
C SER A 158 15.50 -4.15 15.31
N HIS A 159 14.25 -3.76 15.61
CA HIS A 159 13.44 -4.38 16.67
C HIS A 159 13.04 -5.82 16.34
N HIS A 160 13.12 -6.19 15.06
CA HIS A 160 12.74 -7.51 14.59
C HIS A 160 13.79 -8.06 13.64
N TYR A 161 14.00 -9.37 13.68
CA TYR A 161 14.69 -10.07 12.61
C TYR A 161 14.13 -11.48 12.44
N ALA A 162 14.35 -12.04 11.26
CA ALA A 162 14.08 -13.44 10.97
C ALA A 162 15.38 -14.11 10.51
N GLU A 163 15.59 -15.37 10.89
CA GLU A 163 16.77 -16.15 10.57
C GLU A 163 16.38 -17.55 10.09
N GLN A 164 17.07 -18.04 9.08
CA GLN A 164 16.94 -19.41 8.60
C GLN A 164 17.71 -20.34 9.55
N SER A 165 17.02 -21.30 10.14
CA SER A 165 17.58 -22.35 11.00
C SER A 165 17.18 -23.71 10.42
N ASP A 166 18.10 -24.36 9.70
CA ASP A 166 17.84 -25.60 8.97
C ASP A 166 16.63 -25.48 8.03
N LYS A 167 15.54 -26.21 8.33
CA LYS A 167 14.29 -26.22 7.57
C LYS A 167 13.24 -25.25 8.11
N GLU A 168 13.57 -24.52 9.18
CA GLU A 168 12.68 -23.57 9.83
C GLU A 168 13.18 -22.14 9.66
N VAL A 169 12.24 -21.22 9.70
CA VAL A 169 12.47 -19.79 9.82
C VAL A 169 12.06 -19.39 11.22
N VAL A 170 12.98 -18.78 11.96
CA VAL A 170 12.76 -18.33 13.33
C VAL A 170 12.68 -16.80 13.34
N VAL A 171 11.61 -16.27 13.92
CA VAL A 171 11.35 -14.83 14.03
C VAL A 171 11.62 -14.38 15.44
N TYR A 172 12.30 -13.25 15.58
CA TYR A 172 12.72 -12.68 16.84
C TYR A 172 12.23 -11.24 17.01
N THR A 173 11.83 -10.91 18.23
CA THR A 173 11.41 -9.57 18.65
C THR A 173 12.31 -9.06 19.76
N ALA A 174 12.66 -7.78 19.72
CA ALA A 174 13.49 -7.15 20.74
C ALA A 174 12.82 -7.26 22.11
N ASN A 175 13.62 -7.58 23.13
CA ASN A 175 13.16 -7.61 24.52
C ASN A 175 12.79 -6.21 25.04
N ASP A 176 13.37 -5.17 24.43
CA ASP A 176 13.11 -3.77 24.74
C ASP A 176 13.26 -2.93 23.47
N PHE A 177 12.19 -2.25 23.06
CA PHE A 177 12.16 -1.42 21.85
C PHE A 177 12.93 -0.10 22.04
N THR A 178 13.40 0.21 23.25
CA THR A 178 14.23 1.38 23.53
C THR A 178 15.69 1.02 23.76
N ASP A 179 16.00 -0.26 24.01
CA ASP A 179 17.36 -0.75 24.26
C ASP A 179 17.60 -2.14 23.65
N LEU A 180 18.02 -2.14 22.38
CA LEU A 180 18.34 -3.36 21.62
C LEU A 180 19.48 -4.20 22.24
N LYS A 181 20.27 -3.67 23.19
CA LYS A 181 21.32 -4.43 23.86
C LYS A 181 20.76 -5.49 24.81
N LYS A 182 19.50 -5.37 25.22
CA LYS A 182 18.79 -6.39 26.00
C LYS A 182 18.46 -7.65 25.18
N GLY A 183 18.81 -7.67 23.90
CA GLY A 183 18.67 -8.81 23.01
C GLY A 183 17.24 -9.00 22.51
N HIS A 184 16.98 -10.20 22.01
CA HIS A 184 15.71 -10.58 21.40
C HIS A 184 15.23 -11.91 21.98
N HIS A 185 13.92 -12.09 22.03
CA HIS A 185 13.29 -13.38 22.29
C HIS A 185 12.75 -13.95 20.98
N GLU A 186 12.64 -15.28 20.91
CA GLU A 186 11.93 -15.94 19.82
C GLU A 186 10.43 -15.64 19.94
N SER A 187 9.86 -15.12 18.86
CA SER A 187 8.44 -14.82 18.76
C SER A 187 7.69 -16.06 18.26
N PHE A 188 8.16 -16.66 17.17
CA PHE A 188 7.62 -17.89 16.60
C PHE A 188 8.59 -18.50 15.57
N ARG A 189 8.29 -19.73 15.16
CA ARG A 189 9.00 -20.47 14.11
C ARG A 189 8.03 -21.09 13.11
N VAL A 190 8.48 -21.31 11.88
CA VAL A 190 7.69 -21.90 10.80
C VAL A 190 8.58 -22.64 9.81
N GLU A 191 8.13 -23.79 9.31
CA GLU A 191 8.86 -24.55 8.28
C GLU A 191 8.87 -23.84 6.91
N GLY A 192 10.02 -23.87 6.23
CA GLY A 192 10.20 -23.37 4.87
C GLY A 192 11.49 -22.58 4.69
N LYS A 193 11.56 -21.79 3.62
CA LYS A 193 12.72 -20.94 3.32
C LYS A 193 12.37 -19.47 3.55
N LEU A 194 13.21 -18.75 4.28
CA LEU A 194 13.04 -17.32 4.55
C LEU A 194 13.14 -16.51 3.25
N ARG A 195 12.07 -15.78 2.91
CA ARG A 195 11.97 -14.96 1.69
C ARG A 195 11.66 -13.51 1.95
N GLY A 196 11.23 -13.13 3.15
CA GLY A 196 10.90 -11.73 3.45
C GLY A 196 10.56 -11.50 4.91
N LEU A 197 10.58 -10.22 5.29
CA LEU A 197 10.12 -9.74 6.59
C LEU A 197 9.40 -8.41 6.36
N ILE A 198 8.15 -8.36 6.82
CA ILE A 198 7.23 -7.23 6.70
C ILE A 198 6.87 -6.78 8.11
N LEU A 199 6.80 -5.48 8.33
CA LEU A 199 6.34 -4.85 9.56
C LEU A 199 5.11 -4.00 9.27
N TYR A 200 4.16 -4.11 10.19
CA TYR A 200 3.12 -3.12 10.36
C TYR A 200 2.99 -2.83 11.85
N ASP A 201 3.13 -1.57 12.22
CA ASP A 201 3.32 -1.16 13.61
C ASP A 201 4.53 -1.91 14.26
N CYS A 202 4.26 -2.75 15.26
CA CYS A 202 5.22 -3.48 16.06
C CYS A 202 5.17 -4.98 15.76
N CYS A 203 4.25 -5.42 14.90
CA CYS A 203 4.01 -6.82 14.62
C CYS A 203 4.81 -7.28 13.38
N PRO A 204 5.68 -8.29 13.51
CA PRO A 204 6.34 -8.88 12.37
C PRO A 204 5.44 -9.87 11.63
N TYR A 205 5.52 -9.84 10.31
CA TYR A 205 5.04 -10.87 9.40
C TYR A 205 6.23 -11.41 8.61
N VAL A 206 6.43 -12.72 8.64
CA VAL A 206 7.51 -13.36 7.89
C VAL A 206 6.98 -13.97 6.61
N VAL A 207 7.71 -13.78 5.51
CA VAL A 207 7.38 -14.37 4.21
C VAL A 207 8.27 -15.59 4.00
N VAL A 208 7.64 -16.72 3.75
CA VAL A 208 8.29 -18.03 3.68
C VAL A 208 7.87 -18.73 2.39
N GLU A 209 8.85 -19.21 1.64
CA GLU A 209 8.60 -20.18 0.56
C GLU A 209 8.30 -21.53 1.20
N ASN A 210 7.04 -21.95 1.13
CA ASN A 210 6.58 -23.20 1.71
C ASN A 210 6.90 -24.41 0.82
N SER A 211 6.49 -25.61 1.24
CA SER A 211 6.72 -26.86 0.48
C SER A 211 5.98 -26.93 -0.86
N LYS A 212 5.02 -26.04 -1.11
CA LYS A 212 4.30 -25.89 -2.37
C LYS A 212 4.94 -24.83 -3.30
N ASN A 213 6.07 -24.25 -2.89
CA ASN A 213 6.73 -23.11 -3.56
C ASN A 213 5.89 -21.82 -3.60
N GLU A 214 4.91 -21.68 -2.70
CA GLU A 214 4.14 -20.45 -2.51
C GLU A 214 4.88 -19.52 -1.54
N LEU A 215 4.79 -18.20 -1.75
CA LEU A 215 5.22 -17.23 -0.74
C LEU A 215 4.10 -17.01 0.27
N ALA A 216 4.11 -17.83 1.32
CA ALA A 216 3.15 -17.72 2.42
C ALA A 216 3.61 -16.69 3.45
N VAL A 217 2.68 -15.90 3.96
CA VAL A 217 2.92 -14.90 4.99
C VAL A 217 2.43 -15.44 6.34
N TYR A 218 3.29 -15.41 7.35
CA TYR A 218 3.00 -15.90 8.69
C TYR A 218 3.10 -14.80 9.74
N HIS A 219 2.24 -14.89 10.74
CA HIS A 219 2.21 -14.03 11.92
C HIS A 219 2.16 -14.86 13.22
N ALA A 220 2.45 -14.24 14.36
CA ALA A 220 2.32 -14.86 15.67
C ALA A 220 0.83 -15.01 16.05
N GLY A 221 0.32 -16.24 16.10
CA GLY A 221 -0.98 -16.55 16.70
C GLY A 221 -0.84 -17.08 18.13
N GLU A 222 -1.99 -17.27 18.81
CA GLU A 222 -2.05 -17.73 20.21
C GLU A 222 -1.30 -19.04 20.48
N LYS A 223 -1.20 -19.91 19.45
CA LYS A 223 -0.59 -21.26 19.55
C LYS A 223 0.69 -21.39 18.73
N GLY A 224 1.27 -20.29 18.24
CA GLY A 224 2.43 -20.28 17.36
C GLY A 224 2.14 -19.65 16.00
N ALA A 225 2.97 -19.94 15.01
CA ALA A 225 2.86 -19.32 13.69
C ALA A 225 1.53 -19.67 13.00
N VAL A 226 0.85 -18.66 12.47
CA VAL A 226 -0.38 -18.80 11.69
C VAL A 226 -0.14 -18.22 10.31
N GLN A 227 -0.48 -18.97 9.27
CA GLN A 227 -0.50 -18.43 7.90
C GLN A 227 -1.66 -17.45 7.78
N VAL A 228 -1.34 -16.21 7.42
CA VAL A 228 -2.31 -15.10 7.36
C VAL A 228 -2.48 -14.53 5.95
N GLY A 229 -1.66 -14.96 5.00
CA GLY A 229 -1.76 -14.54 3.61
C GLY A 229 -0.80 -15.26 2.69
N THR A 230 -0.80 -14.85 1.43
CA THR A 230 0.13 -15.25 0.37
C THR A 230 0.52 -14.03 -0.44
N ILE A 231 1.68 -14.09 -1.09
CA ILE A 231 2.17 -13.06 -2.00
C ILE A 231 2.40 -13.70 -3.38
N ASP A 232 1.90 -13.04 -4.42
CA ASP A 232 2.04 -13.47 -5.81
C ASP A 232 3.18 -12.66 -6.51
N LEU A 233 4.13 -13.36 -7.15
CA LEU A 233 5.35 -12.76 -7.73
C LEU A 233 5.47 -12.87 -9.25
#